data_AF-A0A3N4ISS5-F1
#
_entry.id   AF-A0A3N4ISS5-F1
#
_cell.length_a   1.000
_cell.length_b   1.000
_cell.length_c   1.000
_cell.angle_alpha   90.00
_cell.angle_beta   90.00
_cell.angle_gamma   90.00
#
_symmetry.space_group_name_H-M   'P 1'
#
loop_
_entity.id
_entity.type
_entity.pdbx_description
1 polymer ?
#
loop_
_entity_poly.entity_id
_entity_poly.type
_entity_poly.pdbx_seq_one_letter_code
_entity_poly.pdbx_strand_id
1 'polypeptide(L)'
;MRLFDLSFDGNKFYISCTRDMQRRDNPREDIPGVTSPCDRDNSGPQNLKACVADHVCYMYRWSERNFDYLSHNKEPKGMDKWDEPPFNITAEDIITSSVLSKLQGIERGESGDSLSNILKSTKGGLSSLSDPRNPGVFHIPICFSRQNWNTQVTGWNTFCDTDPHCPAKNFPCFCGSWGKETDSVWRGMGVGQDNKRRNYVQHLCPRQISRKVADPLERYMAYCALDIRRNTCGTRVNGLTKYAGKDKYCQLFESVMEHKGFESIMDMDPEIKFAFTCKIKKGGKGCSMYDNMFEGLWMDAIDEGFLRFEDKPKNLP
;
A
#
# COMPACT_ATOMS: atom_id res chain seq x y z
N MET A 1 9.89 26.29 -1.25
CA MET A 1 9.78 24.90 -1.76
C MET A 1 10.58 23.89 -0.96
N ARG A 2 11.90 24.03 -0.78
CA ARG A 2 12.67 23.18 0.16
C ARG A 2 12.11 23.17 1.60
N LEU A 3 11.63 24.32 2.09
CA LEU A 3 10.91 24.41 3.37
C LEU A 3 9.66 23.51 3.45
N PHE A 4 8.99 23.25 2.31
CA PHE A 4 7.76 22.47 2.26
C PHE A 4 8.03 20.97 2.21
N ASP A 5 8.92 20.52 1.32
CA ASP A 5 9.30 19.09 1.26
C ASP A 5 9.95 18.63 2.58
N LEU A 6 10.83 19.47 3.18
CA LEU A 6 11.41 19.21 4.51
C LEU A 6 10.39 19.24 5.65
N SER A 7 9.26 19.95 5.50
CA SER A 7 8.23 19.95 6.54
C SER A 7 7.39 18.67 6.54
N PHE A 8 7.42 17.90 5.44
CA PHE A 8 6.84 16.56 5.39
C PHE A 8 7.85 15.48 5.80
N ASP A 9 9.15 15.74 5.66
CA ASP A 9 10.18 14.83 6.14
C ASP A 9 10.09 14.57 7.64
N GLY A 10 10.14 13.29 8.02
CA GLY A 10 10.08 12.84 9.42
C GLY A 10 8.67 12.83 10.05
N ASN A 11 7.64 13.30 9.34
CA ASN A 11 6.29 13.46 9.90
C ASN A 11 5.29 12.34 9.51
N LYS A 12 5.78 11.22 8.97
CA LYS A 12 5.00 10.00 8.71
C LYS A 12 3.80 10.23 7.79
N PHE A 13 4.01 11.03 6.75
CA PHE A 13 3.03 11.31 5.71
C PHE A 13 3.02 10.25 4.62
N TYR A 14 1.84 10.00 4.06
CA TYR A 14 1.67 9.17 2.88
C TYR A 14 0.42 9.54 2.11
N ILE A 15 0.38 9.10 0.86
CA ILE A 15 -0.79 9.16 0.00
C ILE A 15 -1.26 7.73 -0.26
N SER A 16 -2.56 7.49 -0.11
CA SER A 16 -3.21 6.24 -0.53
C SER A 16 -4.05 6.51 -1.76
N CYS A 17 -3.75 5.82 -2.86
CA CYS A 17 -4.42 5.95 -4.14
C CYS A 17 -5.08 4.63 -4.52
N THR A 18 -6.34 4.69 -4.98
CA THR A 18 -7.07 3.51 -5.42
C THR A 18 -7.99 3.77 -6.60
N ARG A 19 -8.27 2.71 -7.36
CA ARG A 19 -9.32 2.67 -8.38
C ARG A 19 -10.65 2.15 -7.83
N ASP A 20 -10.64 1.51 -6.65
CA ASP A 20 -11.85 1.04 -5.95
C ASP A 20 -12.54 2.22 -5.22
N MET A 21 -13.23 3.03 -6.03
CA MET A 21 -13.93 4.23 -5.54
C MET A 21 -15.21 3.83 -4.79
N GLN A 22 -15.35 4.27 -3.56
CA GLN A 22 -16.46 3.93 -2.66
C GLN A 22 -17.24 5.18 -2.23
N ARG A 23 -18.57 5.07 -2.28
CA ARG A 23 -19.51 6.03 -1.70
C ARG A 23 -20.18 5.38 -0.50
N ARG A 24 -19.97 5.95 0.69
CA ARG A 24 -20.62 5.59 1.95
C ARG A 24 -21.97 6.30 2.05
N ASP A 25 -22.95 5.60 2.61
CA ASP A 25 -24.38 5.94 2.59
C ASP A 25 -24.78 7.27 3.25
N ASN A 26 -23.90 7.89 4.04
CA ASN A 26 -24.12 9.20 4.67
C ASN A 26 -23.02 10.19 4.26
N PRO A 27 -23.03 10.74 3.04
CA PRO A 27 -22.19 11.86 2.68
C PRO A 27 -22.56 13.06 3.56
N ARG A 28 -21.56 13.79 4.07
CA ARG A 28 -21.81 15.01 4.87
C ARG A 28 -22.45 16.12 4.04
N GLU A 29 -22.38 16.05 2.72
CA GLU A 29 -23.10 16.90 1.78
C GLU A 29 -23.03 16.23 0.39
N ASP A 30 -24.19 15.92 -0.20
CA ASP A 30 -24.27 15.59 -1.62
C ASP A 30 -24.32 16.91 -2.38
N ILE A 31 -23.18 17.33 -2.96
CA ILE A 31 -23.16 18.47 -3.87
C ILE A 31 -23.88 18.03 -5.16
N PRO A 32 -25.03 18.62 -5.52
CA PRO A 32 -25.74 18.27 -6.74
C PRO A 32 -24.87 18.60 -7.96
N GLY A 33 -24.71 17.65 -8.88
CA GLY A 33 -24.04 17.88 -10.18
C GLY A 33 -22.66 17.22 -10.37
N VAL A 34 -22.12 16.55 -9.35
CA VAL A 34 -20.84 15.86 -9.45
C VAL A 34 -20.98 14.56 -10.26
N THR A 35 -20.37 14.48 -11.45
CA THR A 35 -20.52 13.35 -12.39
C THR A 35 -19.36 12.36 -12.34
N SER A 36 -18.15 12.76 -11.92
CA SER A 36 -17.01 11.86 -11.93
C SER A 36 -17.06 10.86 -10.75
N PRO A 37 -16.74 9.57 -10.98
CA PRO A 37 -16.66 8.58 -9.90
C PRO A 37 -15.69 8.97 -8.78
N CYS A 38 -14.59 9.63 -9.13
CA CYS A 38 -13.59 10.07 -8.17
C CYS A 38 -14.17 11.13 -7.24
N ASP A 39 -14.83 12.16 -7.77
CA ASP A 39 -15.39 13.25 -6.96
C ASP A 39 -16.48 12.77 -6.01
N ARG A 40 -17.19 11.68 -6.36
CA ARG A 40 -18.19 11.04 -5.49
C ARG A 40 -17.60 10.16 -4.38
N ASP A 41 -16.34 9.77 -4.48
CA ASP A 41 -15.69 8.95 -3.45
C ASP A 41 -15.60 9.72 -2.12
N ASN A 42 -16.13 9.12 -1.06
CA ASN A 42 -16.08 9.67 0.29
C ASN A 42 -15.45 8.70 1.31
N SER A 43 -14.58 7.81 0.82
CA SER A 43 -13.90 6.80 1.63
C SER A 43 -12.84 7.42 2.56
N GLY A 44 -12.26 8.56 2.17
CA GLY A 44 -11.22 9.30 2.89
C GLY A 44 -11.55 10.76 3.24
N PRO A 45 -10.62 11.49 3.89
CA PRO A 45 -10.79 12.90 4.26
C PRO A 45 -11.01 13.79 3.03
N GLN A 46 -12.15 14.47 2.93
CA GLN A 46 -12.53 15.21 1.72
C GLN A 46 -11.69 16.46 1.48
N ASN A 47 -11.20 17.10 2.54
CA ASN A 47 -10.29 18.24 2.47
C ASN A 47 -8.85 17.85 2.06
N LEU A 48 -8.54 16.56 1.96
CA LEU A 48 -7.23 16.02 1.64
C LEU A 48 -7.31 15.02 0.47
N LYS A 49 -8.21 15.31 -0.48
CA LYS A 49 -8.54 14.47 -1.63
C LYS A 49 -7.99 15.10 -2.91
N ALA A 50 -7.52 14.26 -3.83
CA ALA A 50 -7.28 14.65 -5.21
C ALA A 50 -7.71 13.53 -6.18
N CYS A 51 -8.14 13.93 -7.36
CA CYS A 51 -8.42 13.03 -8.48
C CYS A 51 -7.30 13.14 -9.49
N VAL A 52 -6.46 12.09 -9.58
CA VAL A 52 -5.26 12.11 -10.42
C VAL A 52 -5.29 10.91 -11.33
N ALA A 53 -5.29 11.17 -12.65
CA ALA A 53 -5.54 10.15 -13.68
C ALA A 53 -6.86 9.41 -13.41
N ASP A 54 -6.81 8.10 -13.21
CA ASP A 54 -7.96 7.24 -12.92
C ASP A 54 -8.02 6.78 -11.45
N HIS A 55 -7.30 7.47 -10.55
CA HIS A 55 -7.25 7.15 -9.13
C HIS A 55 -7.90 8.26 -8.29
N VAL A 56 -8.55 7.84 -7.20
CA VAL A 56 -8.83 8.73 -6.07
C VAL A 56 -7.71 8.58 -5.04
N CYS A 57 -7.13 9.71 -4.64
CA CYS A 57 -6.00 9.76 -3.75
C CYS A 57 -6.30 10.61 -2.51
N TYR A 58 -5.89 10.11 -1.35
CA TYR A 58 -6.03 10.80 -0.07
C TYR A 58 -4.70 10.92 0.64
N MET A 59 -4.42 12.10 1.19
CA MET A 59 -3.24 12.34 2.01
C MET A 59 -3.52 12.08 3.49
N TYR A 60 -2.58 11.43 4.16
CA TYR A 60 -2.67 11.04 5.56
C TYR A 60 -1.39 11.32 6.31
N ARG A 61 -1.52 11.53 7.62
CA ARG A 61 -0.43 11.48 8.60
C ARG A 61 -0.60 10.29 9.53
N TRP A 62 0.35 9.37 9.55
CA TRP A 62 0.34 8.27 10.51
C TRP A 62 0.82 8.76 11.88
N SER A 63 -0.09 8.83 12.84
CA SER A 63 0.22 9.25 14.20
C SER A 63 0.50 8.05 15.08
N GLU A 64 1.77 7.83 15.40
CA GLU A 64 2.16 6.78 16.34
C GLU A 64 2.09 7.25 17.79
N ARG A 65 1.84 6.31 18.70
CA ARG A 65 1.96 6.50 20.15
C ARG A 65 2.84 5.40 20.76
N ASN A 66 3.05 5.49 22.08
CA ASN A 66 3.82 4.51 22.85
C ASN A 66 3.19 3.11 22.79
N PHE A 67 1.86 3.05 22.82
CA PHE A 67 1.14 1.81 22.61
C PHE A 67 0.67 1.73 21.17
N ASP A 68 1.09 0.69 20.45
CA ASP A 68 0.87 0.63 19.01
C ASP A 68 -0.61 0.56 18.65
N TYR A 69 -1.45 -0.05 19.50
CA TYR A 69 -2.90 -0.09 19.30
C TYR A 69 -3.56 1.29 19.37
N LEU A 70 -2.87 2.31 19.86
CA LEU A 70 -3.32 3.71 19.86
C LEU A 70 -2.89 4.47 18.60
N SER A 71 -2.12 3.87 17.69
CA SER A 71 -1.68 4.53 16.45
C SER A 71 -2.83 4.61 15.45
N HIS A 72 -3.00 5.76 14.78
CA HIS A 72 -4.03 5.94 13.75
C HIS A 72 -3.68 7.06 12.76
N ASN A 73 -4.40 7.11 11.64
CA ASN A 73 -4.37 8.20 10.67
C ASN A 73 -4.94 9.50 11.23
N LYS A 74 -4.31 10.61 10.84
CA LYS A 74 -4.75 11.98 11.10
C LYS A 74 -4.61 12.83 9.86
N GLU A 75 -5.28 13.97 9.91
CA GLU A 75 -4.95 15.09 9.05
C GLU A 75 -3.50 15.54 9.31
N PRO A 76 -2.77 15.89 8.25
CA PRO A 76 -1.55 16.66 8.37
C PRO A 76 -1.76 17.95 9.15
N LYS A 77 -0.87 18.26 10.08
CA LYS A 77 -0.92 19.51 10.85
C LYS A 77 -0.23 20.62 10.08
N GLY A 78 -0.77 21.83 10.13
CA GLY A 78 -0.11 23.03 9.60
C GLY A 78 -0.26 23.21 8.08
N MET A 79 -1.06 22.36 7.44
CA MET A 79 -1.53 22.51 6.05
C MET A 79 -2.45 23.73 5.90
N ASP A 80 -3.23 23.99 6.94
CA ASP A 80 -4.25 25.03 7.08
C ASP A 80 -3.71 26.48 7.03
N LYS A 81 -2.40 26.64 6.79
CA LYS A 81 -1.76 27.95 6.56
C LYS A 81 -1.09 28.05 5.17
N TRP A 82 -1.09 26.95 4.42
CA TRP A 82 -0.36 26.88 3.15
C TRP A 82 -1.25 27.24 1.98
N ASP A 83 -2.55 27.05 2.13
CA ASP A 83 -3.58 27.53 1.21
C ASP A 83 -3.73 29.05 1.21
N GLU A 84 -3.14 29.74 2.21
CA GLU A 84 -3.10 31.20 2.30
C GLU A 84 -1.85 31.82 1.63
N PRO A 85 -1.91 33.10 1.21
CA PRO A 85 -0.75 33.84 0.76
C PRO A 85 0.37 33.88 1.81
N PRO A 86 1.65 33.81 1.41
CA PRO A 86 2.16 33.88 0.04
C PRO A 86 2.26 32.53 -0.68
N PHE A 87 1.81 31.43 -0.07
CA PHE A 87 2.12 30.09 -0.54
C PHE A 87 1.07 29.53 -1.49
N ASN A 88 -0.23 29.69 -1.19
CA ASN A 88 -1.34 29.23 -2.04
C ASN A 88 -1.20 27.77 -2.52
N ILE A 89 -0.75 26.88 -1.63
CA ILE A 89 -0.54 25.45 -1.88
C ILE A 89 -1.65 24.67 -1.19
N THR A 90 -2.45 23.97 -1.97
CA THR A 90 -3.52 23.11 -1.46
C THR A 90 -3.05 21.66 -1.25
N ALA A 91 -3.82 20.87 -0.50
CA ALA A 91 -3.60 19.43 -0.40
C ALA A 91 -3.66 18.74 -1.77
N GLU A 92 -4.56 19.22 -2.65
CA GLU A 92 -4.72 18.68 -4.00
C GLU A 92 -3.44 18.86 -4.83
N ASP A 93 -2.76 20.00 -4.72
CA ASP A 93 -1.52 20.28 -5.46
C ASP A 93 -0.39 19.33 -5.03
N ILE A 94 -0.26 19.13 -3.72
CA ILE A 94 0.75 18.23 -3.13
C ILE A 94 0.52 16.78 -3.56
N ILE A 95 -0.74 16.32 -3.50
CA ILE A 95 -1.11 14.98 -3.92
C ILE A 95 -0.85 14.82 -5.42
N THR A 96 -1.29 15.77 -6.24
CA THR A 96 -1.12 15.75 -7.70
C THR A 96 0.36 15.68 -8.08
N SER A 97 1.18 16.56 -7.51
CA SER A 97 2.63 16.57 -7.76
C SER A 97 3.28 15.24 -7.38
N SER A 98 3.01 14.74 -6.18
CA SER A 98 3.61 13.48 -5.70
C SER A 98 3.18 12.29 -6.57
N VAL A 99 1.87 12.18 -6.86
CA VAL A 99 1.29 11.07 -7.66
C VAL A 99 1.84 11.07 -9.07
N LEU A 100 1.87 12.23 -9.74
CA LEU A 100 2.43 12.34 -11.08
C LEU A 100 3.94 12.07 -11.10
N SER A 101 4.68 12.42 -10.04
CA SER A 101 6.11 12.10 -9.91
C SER A 101 6.32 10.60 -9.94
N LYS A 102 5.57 9.87 -9.09
CA LYS A 102 5.66 8.41 -9.00
C LYS A 102 5.26 7.74 -10.31
N LEU A 103 4.17 8.19 -10.96
CA LEU A 103 3.73 7.65 -12.25
C LEU A 103 4.74 7.91 -13.38
N GLN A 104 5.53 8.98 -13.28
CA GLN A 104 6.53 9.35 -14.28
C GLN A 104 7.94 8.82 -13.94
N GLY A 105 8.08 8.05 -12.86
CA GLY A 105 9.38 7.52 -12.42
C GLY A 105 10.37 8.61 -11.98
N ILE A 106 9.87 9.77 -11.55
CA ILE A 106 10.70 10.87 -11.05
C ILE A 106 11.09 10.55 -9.62
N GLU A 107 12.33 10.12 -9.43
CA GLU A 107 12.85 9.78 -8.12
C GLU A 107 13.20 11.02 -7.30
N ARG A 108 13.13 10.84 -5.98
CA ARG A 108 13.62 11.81 -5.03
C ARG A 108 15.14 11.86 -5.11
N GLY A 109 15.74 13.03 -5.30
CA GLY A 109 17.19 13.16 -5.38
C GLY A 109 17.90 12.67 -4.11
N GLU A 110 19.06 12.00 -4.27
CA GLU A 110 19.84 11.37 -3.19
C GLU A 110 20.32 12.34 -2.10
N SER A 111 20.44 13.63 -2.43
CA SER A 111 20.69 14.69 -1.47
C SER A 111 19.94 15.96 -1.85
N GLY A 112 19.05 16.42 -0.97
CA GLY A 112 18.25 17.64 -1.12
C GLY A 112 19.05 18.95 -0.98
N ASP A 113 20.38 18.87 -0.91
CA ASP A 113 21.28 20.00 -0.69
C ASP A 113 21.79 20.66 -1.97
N SER A 114 21.76 19.96 -3.11
CA SER A 114 22.20 20.52 -4.38
C SER A 114 21.01 20.95 -5.25
N LEU A 115 21.04 22.19 -5.73
CA LEU A 115 20.08 22.69 -6.73
C LEU A 115 20.05 21.80 -7.98
N SER A 116 21.18 21.20 -8.37
CA SER A 116 21.24 20.25 -9.49
C SER A 116 20.43 18.97 -9.24
N ASN A 117 20.32 18.51 -8.00
CA ASN A 117 19.53 17.33 -7.66
C ASN A 117 18.03 17.67 -7.67
N ILE A 118 17.66 18.87 -7.19
CA ILE A 118 16.29 19.38 -7.23
C ILE A 118 15.80 19.50 -8.69
N LEU A 119 16.62 20.07 -9.56
CA LEU A 119 16.27 20.20 -10.99
C LEU A 119 16.17 18.86 -11.70
N LYS A 120 16.92 17.84 -11.26
CA LYS A 120 16.79 16.47 -11.76
C LYS A 120 15.53 15.77 -11.25
N SER A 121 15.10 16.08 -10.02
CA SER A 121 13.91 15.52 -9.39
C SER A 121 12.62 16.32 -9.65
N THR A 122 12.64 17.32 -10.54
CA THR A 122 11.47 18.13 -10.92
C THR A 122 11.36 18.24 -12.44
N LYS A 123 10.21 17.83 -12.98
CA LYS A 123 9.96 17.92 -14.42
C LYS A 123 9.82 19.37 -14.87
N GLY A 124 10.68 19.82 -15.78
CA GLY A 124 10.70 21.21 -16.27
C GLY A 124 11.70 22.13 -15.54
N GLY A 125 12.48 21.58 -14.60
CA GLY A 125 13.57 22.29 -13.94
C GLY A 125 13.12 23.47 -13.07
N LEU A 126 13.80 24.62 -13.21
CA LEU A 126 13.58 25.75 -12.31
C LEU A 126 12.24 26.45 -12.58
N SER A 127 11.82 26.46 -13.84
CA SER A 127 10.59 27.12 -14.28
C SER A 127 9.32 26.45 -13.77
N SER A 128 9.37 25.13 -13.55
CA SER A 128 8.24 24.35 -13.04
C SER A 128 8.02 24.49 -11.54
N LEU A 129 9.00 25.03 -10.81
CA LEU A 129 8.92 25.17 -9.36
C LEU A 129 7.75 26.09 -8.95
N SER A 130 7.44 27.14 -9.71
CA SER A 130 6.38 28.08 -9.36
C SER A 130 4.97 27.49 -9.34
N ASP A 131 4.76 26.32 -9.96
CA ASP A 131 3.48 25.63 -9.96
C ASP A 131 3.56 24.39 -9.06
N PRO A 132 2.87 24.38 -7.91
CA PRO A 132 2.95 23.29 -6.93
C PRO A 132 2.40 21.96 -7.45
N ARG A 133 1.66 21.94 -8.57
CA ARG A 133 1.13 20.71 -9.20
C ARG A 133 2.17 20.00 -10.05
N ASN A 134 3.27 20.68 -10.41
CA ASN A 134 4.25 20.09 -11.31
C ASN A 134 4.88 18.82 -10.72
N PRO A 135 5.06 17.75 -11.52
CA PRO A 135 5.69 16.54 -11.06
C PRO A 135 7.10 16.83 -10.51
N GLY A 136 7.33 16.41 -9.29
CA GLY A 136 8.61 16.44 -8.62
C GLY A 136 8.84 17.68 -7.74
N VAL A 137 7.79 18.50 -7.54
CA VAL A 137 7.79 19.58 -6.55
C VAL A 137 7.59 19.03 -5.13
N PHE A 138 6.73 18.01 -5.00
CA PHE A 138 6.50 17.28 -3.75
C PHE A 138 6.77 15.79 -3.93
N HIS A 139 7.36 15.17 -2.91
CA HIS A 139 7.73 13.75 -2.93
C HIS A 139 7.19 13.00 -1.70
N ILE A 140 5.86 12.91 -1.56
CA ILE A 140 5.24 12.12 -0.50
C ILE A 140 5.18 10.63 -0.91
N PRO A 141 5.51 9.66 -0.03
CA PRO A 141 5.36 8.23 -0.30
C PRO A 141 3.93 7.85 -0.69
N ILE A 142 3.77 6.99 -1.70
CA ILE A 142 2.45 6.67 -2.28
C ILE A 142 2.21 5.18 -2.28
N CYS A 143 1.09 4.77 -1.71
CA CYS A 143 0.55 3.43 -1.85
C CYS A 143 -0.50 3.42 -2.97
N PHE A 144 -0.14 2.89 -4.14
CA PHE A 144 -1.13 2.50 -5.14
C PHE A 144 -1.69 1.13 -4.79
N SER A 145 -3.02 0.99 -4.73
CA SER A 145 -3.66 -0.29 -4.43
C SER A 145 -4.96 -0.44 -5.19
N ARG A 146 -5.23 -1.67 -5.65
CA ARG A 146 -6.52 -2.04 -6.23
C ARG A 146 -7.64 -2.02 -5.20
N GLN A 147 -7.33 -2.39 -3.96
CA GLN A 147 -8.29 -2.37 -2.85
C GLN A 147 -8.28 -1.00 -2.19
N ASN A 148 -9.46 -0.54 -1.75
CA ASN A 148 -9.58 0.72 -1.03
C ASN A 148 -9.04 0.60 0.41
N TRP A 149 -7.89 1.23 0.68
CA TRP A 149 -7.31 1.37 2.03
C TRP A 149 -7.72 2.66 2.73
N ASN A 150 -8.40 3.56 2.01
CA ASN A 150 -8.78 4.87 2.48
C ASN A 150 -9.75 4.78 3.66
N THR A 151 -9.69 5.82 4.48
CA THR A 151 -10.50 5.94 5.67
C THR A 151 -10.70 7.39 6.07
N GLN A 152 -11.81 7.68 6.72
CA GLN A 152 -12.02 8.96 7.37
C GLN A 152 -11.05 9.11 8.55
N VAL A 153 -10.56 10.33 8.74
CA VAL A 153 -9.71 10.70 9.87
C VAL A 153 -10.56 11.26 11.00
N THR A 154 -10.22 10.93 12.24
CA THR A 154 -10.92 11.42 13.44
C THR A 154 -9.94 12.00 14.44
N GLY A 155 -10.41 12.90 15.30
CA GLY A 155 -9.65 13.40 16.44
C GLY A 155 -9.31 12.31 17.48
N TRP A 156 -8.38 12.62 18.38
CA TRP A 156 -8.16 11.83 19.62
C TRP A 156 -9.37 11.96 20.55
N ASN A 157 -9.56 11.00 21.48
CA ASN A 157 -10.69 10.94 22.45
C ASN A 157 -12.02 10.50 21.85
N THR A 158 -11.97 9.71 20.78
CA THR A 158 -13.13 8.97 20.27
C THR A 158 -13.03 7.50 20.71
N PHE A 159 -14.14 6.74 20.72
CA PHE A 159 -14.14 5.28 20.98
C PHE A 159 -13.14 4.49 20.09
N CYS A 160 -12.62 5.13 19.04
CA CYS A 160 -11.56 4.62 18.19
C CYS A 160 -10.22 4.37 18.88
N ASP A 161 -9.90 5.03 19.99
CA ASP A 161 -8.59 4.84 20.63
C ASP A 161 -8.45 3.41 21.17
N THR A 162 -9.52 2.84 21.73
CA THR A 162 -9.54 1.46 22.25
C THR A 162 -9.96 0.43 21.22
N ASP A 163 -10.81 0.78 20.24
CA ASP A 163 -11.25 -0.17 19.21
C ASP A 163 -10.13 -0.43 18.18
N PRO A 164 -9.54 -1.64 18.10
CA PRO A 164 -8.57 -1.93 17.06
C PRO A 164 -9.22 -1.87 15.66
N HIS A 165 -10.52 -2.13 15.52
CA HIS A 165 -11.27 -2.15 14.25
C HIS A 165 -11.70 -0.78 13.75
N CYS A 166 -11.38 0.28 14.48
CA CYS A 166 -11.70 1.63 14.06
C CYS A 166 -11.11 1.91 12.67
N PRO A 167 -11.90 2.46 11.74
CA PRO A 167 -11.42 2.83 10.41
C PRO A 167 -10.20 3.75 10.44
N ALA A 168 -10.07 4.68 11.40
CA ALA A 168 -8.92 5.57 11.50
C ALA A 168 -7.58 4.81 11.66
N LYS A 169 -7.61 3.54 12.09
CA LYS A 169 -6.43 2.67 12.21
C LYS A 169 -6.09 1.91 10.93
N ASN A 170 -6.81 2.13 9.83
CA ASN A 170 -6.45 1.54 8.54
C ASN A 170 -5.06 2.02 8.12
N PHE A 171 -4.18 1.09 7.83
CA PHE A 171 -2.80 1.34 7.44
C PHE A 171 -2.55 0.61 6.13
N PRO A 172 -1.92 1.23 5.13
CA PRO A 172 -1.73 0.56 3.84
C PRO A 172 -0.83 -0.68 4.02
N CYS A 173 -1.38 -1.87 3.79
CA CYS A 173 -0.66 -3.15 3.94
C CYS A 173 -0.56 -3.95 2.64
N PHE A 174 -0.89 -3.33 1.50
CA PHE A 174 -0.81 -3.94 0.18
C PHE A 174 -0.70 -2.86 -0.89
N CYS A 175 0.53 -2.46 -1.20
CA CYS A 175 0.86 -1.40 -2.15
C CYS A 175 1.62 -1.95 -3.36
N GLY A 176 1.30 -1.45 -4.54
CA GLY A 176 1.87 -1.89 -5.82
C GLY A 176 1.40 -3.28 -6.22
N SER A 177 1.93 -3.77 -7.34
CA SER A 177 1.64 -5.12 -7.84
C SER A 177 2.02 -6.17 -6.81
N TRP A 178 1.05 -7.02 -6.45
CA TRP A 178 1.19 -8.07 -5.43
C TRP A 178 1.69 -7.59 -4.05
N GLY A 179 1.59 -6.30 -3.74
CA GLY A 179 2.06 -5.76 -2.47
C GLY A 179 3.57 -5.49 -2.40
N LYS A 180 4.31 -5.66 -3.52
CA LYS A 180 5.79 -5.54 -3.56
C LYS A 180 6.30 -4.17 -3.09
N GLU A 181 5.51 -3.10 -3.23
CA GLU A 181 5.93 -1.75 -2.84
C GLU A 181 5.66 -1.42 -1.37
N THR A 182 4.90 -2.26 -0.65
CA THR A 182 4.41 -1.94 0.71
C THR A 182 5.56 -1.57 1.65
N ASP A 183 6.63 -2.36 1.68
CA ASP A 183 7.78 -2.10 2.55
C ASP A 183 8.53 -0.81 2.15
N SER A 184 8.65 -0.53 0.85
CA SER A 184 9.28 0.70 0.37
C SER A 184 8.50 1.94 0.77
N VAL A 185 7.17 1.90 0.67
CA VAL A 185 6.26 2.99 1.10
C VAL A 185 6.41 3.20 2.60
N TRP A 186 6.38 2.12 3.38
CA TRP A 186 6.58 2.15 4.83
C TRP A 186 7.91 2.79 5.24
N ARG A 187 9.01 2.44 4.56
CA ARG A 187 10.32 3.09 4.78
C ARG A 187 10.28 4.57 4.41
N GLY A 188 9.69 4.93 3.27
CA GLY A 188 9.52 6.32 2.84
C GLY A 188 8.70 7.14 3.83
N MET A 189 7.71 6.53 4.47
CA MET A 189 6.92 7.13 5.55
C MET A 189 7.71 7.29 6.84
N GLY A 190 8.88 6.67 7.00
CA GLY A 190 9.54 6.55 8.30
C GLY A 190 8.77 5.63 9.28
N VAL A 191 7.90 4.76 8.75
CA VAL A 191 7.16 3.73 9.50
C VAL A 191 7.74 2.39 9.13
N GLY A 192 8.86 1.99 9.74
CA GLY A 192 9.54 0.78 9.29
C GLY A 192 10.92 0.51 9.88
N GLN A 193 11.51 1.52 10.53
CA GLN A 193 12.87 1.42 11.04
C GLN A 193 12.96 0.93 12.50
N ASP A 194 11.81 0.77 13.18
CA ASP A 194 11.75 0.42 14.60
C ASP A 194 11.01 -0.90 14.87
N ASN A 195 11.07 -1.35 16.13
CA ASN A 195 10.31 -2.49 16.68
C ASN A 195 8.80 -2.46 16.33
N LYS A 196 8.24 -1.29 16.03
CA LYS A 196 6.84 -1.11 15.64
C LYS A 196 6.50 -1.70 14.28
N ARG A 197 7.45 -1.81 13.34
CA ARG A 197 7.24 -2.50 12.05
C ARG A 197 6.73 -3.92 12.27
N ARG A 198 7.40 -4.63 13.18
CA ARG A 198 7.03 -6.00 13.57
C ARG A 198 5.59 -6.04 14.09
N ASN A 199 5.19 -5.07 14.90
CA ASN A 199 3.81 -5.00 15.39
C ASN A 199 2.79 -4.76 14.26
N TYR A 200 3.08 -3.90 13.29
CA TYR A 200 2.18 -3.69 12.14
C TYR A 200 2.00 -4.97 11.31
N VAL A 201 3.10 -5.66 11.01
CA VAL A 201 3.12 -6.94 10.30
C VAL A 201 2.38 -8.04 11.07
N GLN A 202 2.50 -8.08 12.39
CA GLN A 202 1.94 -9.16 13.20
C GLN A 202 0.51 -8.94 13.65
N HIS A 203 0.06 -7.69 13.79
CA HIS A 203 -1.22 -7.38 14.45
C HIS A 203 -2.17 -6.54 13.59
N LEU A 204 -1.67 -5.55 12.84
CA LEU A 204 -2.53 -4.67 12.05
C LEU A 204 -2.81 -5.27 10.67
N CYS A 205 -1.76 -5.56 9.91
CA CYS A 205 -1.87 -5.96 8.51
C CYS A 205 -2.62 -7.28 8.28
N PRO A 206 -2.37 -8.38 9.03
CA PRO A 206 -3.05 -9.65 8.77
C PRO A 206 -4.57 -9.50 8.80
N ARG A 207 -5.06 -8.72 9.77
CA ARG A 207 -6.48 -8.45 9.95
C ARG A 207 -7.04 -7.55 8.85
N GLN A 208 -6.33 -6.48 8.48
CA GLN A 208 -6.80 -5.56 7.46
C GLN A 208 -6.80 -6.20 6.08
N ILE A 209 -5.74 -6.93 5.73
CA ILE A 209 -5.65 -7.71 4.48
C ILE A 209 -6.79 -8.75 4.45
N SER A 210 -7.02 -9.50 5.54
CA SER A 210 -8.13 -10.48 5.58
C SER A 210 -9.51 -9.85 5.38
N ARG A 211 -9.71 -8.58 5.73
CA ARG A 211 -10.98 -7.87 5.59
C ARG A 211 -11.13 -7.20 4.22
N LYS A 212 -10.05 -6.63 3.68
CA LYS A 212 -10.07 -5.79 2.46
C LYS A 212 -9.71 -6.55 1.19
N VAL A 213 -8.88 -7.58 1.29
CA VAL A 213 -8.45 -8.38 0.14
C VAL A 213 -9.28 -9.67 0.10
N ALA A 214 -10.21 -9.75 -0.84
CA ALA A 214 -11.16 -10.84 -0.96
C ALA A 214 -10.52 -12.10 -1.58
N ASP A 215 -9.75 -11.94 -2.65
CA ASP A 215 -9.15 -13.04 -3.38
C ASP A 215 -8.09 -13.76 -2.52
N PRO A 216 -8.17 -15.11 -2.37
CA PRO A 216 -7.23 -15.86 -1.54
C PRO A 216 -5.77 -15.77 -2.00
N LEU A 217 -5.53 -15.65 -3.31
CA LEU A 217 -4.19 -15.55 -3.88
C LEU A 217 -3.63 -14.15 -3.70
N GLU A 218 -4.39 -13.09 -3.98
CA GLU A 218 -3.96 -11.72 -3.64
C GLU A 218 -3.67 -11.57 -2.15
N ARG A 219 -4.52 -12.13 -1.29
CA ARG A 219 -4.30 -12.14 0.17
C ARG A 219 -3.02 -12.87 0.55
N TYR A 220 -2.74 -13.99 -0.10
CA TYR A 220 -1.53 -14.77 0.15
C TYR A 220 -0.28 -13.99 -0.29
N MET A 221 -0.31 -13.36 -1.46
CA MET A 221 0.79 -12.51 -1.93
C MET A 221 1.01 -11.29 -1.03
N ALA A 222 -0.06 -10.66 -0.55
CA ALA A 222 0.02 -9.58 0.43
C ALA A 222 0.73 -10.02 1.73
N TYR A 223 0.48 -11.26 2.16
CA TYR A 223 1.17 -11.83 3.30
C TYR A 223 2.65 -12.08 3.00
N CYS A 224 2.97 -12.64 1.83
CA CYS A 224 4.34 -12.88 1.41
C CYS A 224 5.17 -11.59 1.32
N ALA A 225 4.62 -10.51 0.76
CA ALA A 225 5.29 -9.23 0.62
C ALA A 225 5.65 -8.55 1.96
N LEU A 226 5.00 -8.97 3.05
CA LEU A 226 5.22 -8.43 4.40
C LEU A 226 5.82 -9.45 5.37
N ASP A 227 6.31 -10.59 4.87
CA ASP A 227 6.81 -11.70 5.71
C ASP A 227 5.81 -12.15 6.79
N ILE A 228 4.53 -12.19 6.42
CA ILE A 228 3.41 -12.64 7.26
C ILE A 228 3.18 -14.13 7.00
N ARG A 229 3.32 -14.95 8.03
CA ARG A 229 3.01 -16.38 7.92
C ARG A 229 1.51 -16.60 7.94
N ARG A 230 0.97 -17.38 6.99
CA ARG A 230 -0.45 -17.74 7.03
C ARG A 230 -0.78 -18.60 8.24
N ASN A 231 -1.81 -18.22 8.99
CA ASN A 231 -2.31 -19.04 10.10
C ASN A 231 -3.07 -20.28 9.56
N THR A 232 -2.76 -21.46 10.08
CA THR A 232 -3.52 -22.69 9.76
C THR A 232 -4.63 -22.90 10.78
N CYS A 233 -5.77 -23.49 10.39
CA CYS A 233 -6.93 -23.70 11.28
C CYS A 233 -6.62 -24.45 12.61
N GLY A 234 -5.45 -25.10 12.75
CA GLY A 234 -5.01 -25.76 13.97
C GLY A 234 -4.10 -24.93 14.90
N THR A 235 -3.57 -23.79 14.46
CA THR A 235 -2.67 -22.96 15.28
C THR A 235 -3.47 -21.95 16.13
N ARG A 236 -4.17 -22.47 17.15
CA ARG A 236 -4.51 -21.70 18.35
C ARG A 236 -3.23 -21.55 19.17
N VAL A 237 -2.42 -20.54 18.88
CA VAL A 237 -1.30 -20.18 19.75
C VAL A 237 -1.45 -18.72 20.12
N ASN A 238 -1.83 -18.49 21.38
CA ASN A 238 -1.76 -17.20 22.04
C ASN A 238 -0.28 -16.80 22.10
N GLY A 239 0.13 -15.80 21.32
CA GLY A 239 1.51 -15.30 21.37
C GLY A 239 1.82 -14.24 20.33
N LEU A 240 2.75 -13.33 20.67
CA LEU A 240 3.27 -12.21 19.86
C LEU A 240 3.93 -12.63 18.54
N THR A 241 4.10 -13.93 18.27
CA THR A 241 4.82 -14.47 17.09
C THR A 241 3.91 -15.14 16.06
N LYS A 242 2.58 -15.07 16.23
CA LYS A 242 1.57 -15.83 15.45
C LYS A 242 1.67 -15.71 13.93
N TYR A 243 2.21 -14.60 13.43
CA TYR A 243 2.32 -14.33 11.99
C TYR A 243 3.75 -14.03 11.54
N ALA A 244 4.76 -14.29 12.37
CA ALA A 244 6.14 -13.97 12.02
C ALA A 244 6.70 -14.94 10.98
N GLY A 245 7.30 -14.39 9.91
CA GLY A 245 8.10 -15.11 8.93
C GLY A 245 7.36 -15.44 7.65
N LYS A 246 8.12 -15.57 6.56
CA LYS A 246 7.60 -15.86 5.23
C LYS A 246 7.03 -17.28 5.13
N ASP A 247 5.91 -17.45 4.42
CA ASP A 247 5.37 -18.80 4.14
C ASP A 247 6.32 -19.54 3.17
N LYS A 248 6.42 -20.86 3.32
CA LYS A 248 7.37 -21.70 2.58
C LYS A 248 7.18 -21.69 1.06
N TYR A 249 6.00 -21.31 0.57
CA TYR A 249 5.73 -21.23 -0.87
C TYR A 249 5.79 -19.80 -1.42
N CYS A 250 6.05 -18.78 -0.59
CA CYS A 250 6.06 -17.40 -1.06
C CYS A 250 7.10 -17.18 -2.17
N GLN A 251 8.31 -17.72 -2.01
CA GLN A 251 9.38 -17.55 -3.01
C GLN A 251 8.97 -18.11 -4.37
N LEU A 252 8.34 -19.29 -4.40
CA LEU A 252 7.82 -19.86 -5.65
C LEU A 252 6.73 -18.98 -6.26
N PHE A 253 5.73 -18.59 -5.47
CA PHE A 253 4.61 -17.81 -5.99
C PHE A 253 5.12 -16.49 -6.58
N GLU A 254 5.98 -15.78 -5.84
CA GLU A 254 6.64 -14.56 -6.31
C GLU A 254 7.44 -14.78 -7.60
N SER A 255 8.22 -15.87 -7.66
CA SER A 255 9.03 -16.23 -8.83
C SER A 255 8.16 -16.51 -10.06
N VAL A 256 7.05 -17.25 -9.90
CA VAL A 256 6.14 -17.54 -11.01
C VAL A 256 5.39 -16.28 -11.45
N MET A 257 4.94 -15.44 -10.53
CA MET A 257 4.32 -14.15 -10.91
C MET A 257 5.27 -13.30 -11.74
N GLU A 258 6.55 -13.26 -11.34
CA GLU A 258 7.58 -12.49 -12.02
C GLU A 258 7.94 -13.09 -13.38
N HIS A 259 8.21 -14.39 -13.43
CA HIS A 259 8.54 -15.11 -14.66
C HIS A 259 7.42 -15.01 -15.71
N LYS A 260 6.16 -15.17 -15.30
CA LYS A 260 5.01 -15.07 -16.22
C LYS A 260 4.55 -13.62 -16.47
N GLY A 261 5.15 -12.63 -15.82
CA GLY A 261 4.80 -11.22 -15.99
C GLY A 261 3.39 -10.87 -15.50
N PHE A 262 2.84 -11.63 -14.56
CA PHE A 262 1.51 -11.33 -14.01
C PHE A 262 1.61 -10.13 -13.06
N GLU A 263 1.02 -9.00 -13.43
CA GLU A 263 0.98 -7.82 -12.57
C GLU A 263 -0.18 -7.89 -11.56
N SER A 264 -1.24 -8.63 -11.89
CA SER A 264 -2.43 -8.73 -11.07
C SER A 264 -3.17 -10.06 -11.23
N ILE A 265 -4.14 -10.30 -10.35
CA ILE A 265 -4.99 -11.50 -10.41
C ILE A 265 -5.84 -11.61 -11.69
N MET A 266 -6.07 -10.49 -12.38
CA MET A 266 -6.88 -10.47 -13.61
C MET A 266 -6.08 -10.89 -14.84
N ASP A 267 -4.75 -10.80 -14.76
CA ASP A 267 -3.84 -11.09 -15.87
C ASP A 267 -3.42 -12.57 -15.87
N MET A 268 -3.83 -13.31 -14.85
CA MET A 268 -3.38 -14.67 -14.58
C MET A 268 -4.23 -15.70 -15.30
N ASP A 269 -3.57 -16.69 -15.89
CA ASP A 269 -4.23 -17.87 -16.47
C ASP A 269 -5.13 -18.55 -15.41
N PRO A 270 -6.40 -18.87 -15.74
CA PRO A 270 -7.32 -19.54 -14.82
C PRO A 270 -6.79 -20.84 -14.22
N GLU A 271 -6.04 -21.65 -14.98
CA GLU A 271 -5.48 -22.92 -14.52
C GLU A 271 -4.37 -22.68 -13.49
N ILE A 272 -3.48 -21.72 -13.75
CA ILE A 272 -2.42 -21.33 -12.81
C ILE A 272 -3.04 -20.76 -11.53
N LYS A 273 -4.02 -19.86 -11.66
CA LYS A 273 -4.76 -19.29 -10.53
C LYS A 273 -5.42 -20.39 -9.69
N PHE A 274 -6.02 -21.39 -10.34
CA PHE A 274 -6.66 -22.51 -9.66
C PHE A 274 -5.64 -23.38 -8.91
N ALA A 275 -4.53 -23.76 -9.56
CA ALA A 275 -3.46 -24.54 -8.96
C ALA A 275 -2.89 -23.86 -7.71
N PHE A 276 -2.59 -22.57 -7.80
CA PHE A 276 -2.16 -21.75 -6.67
C PHE A 276 -3.21 -21.67 -5.56
N THR A 277 -4.47 -21.45 -5.91
CA THR A 277 -5.57 -21.43 -4.92
C THR A 277 -5.70 -22.78 -4.21
N CYS A 278 -5.56 -23.90 -4.92
CA CYS A 278 -5.58 -25.25 -4.34
C CYS A 278 -4.44 -25.48 -3.35
N LYS A 279 -3.21 -25.08 -3.69
CA LYS A 279 -2.08 -25.15 -2.75
C LYS A 279 -2.25 -24.23 -1.56
N ILE A 280 -2.86 -23.05 -1.76
CA ILE A 280 -3.20 -22.16 -0.66
C ILE A 280 -4.21 -22.83 0.28
N LYS A 281 -5.32 -23.34 -0.24
CA LYS A 281 -6.41 -23.92 0.58
C LYS A 281 -6.11 -25.30 1.17
N LYS A 282 -4.96 -25.91 0.83
CA LYS A 282 -4.59 -27.28 1.20
C LYS A 282 -5.59 -28.33 0.69
N GLY A 283 -6.03 -28.19 -0.56
CA GLY A 283 -6.92 -29.14 -1.24
C GLY A 283 -8.38 -28.67 -1.34
N GLY A 284 -9.22 -29.56 -1.87
CA GLY A 284 -10.61 -29.31 -2.27
C GLY A 284 -11.01 -30.22 -3.44
N LYS A 285 -12.31 -30.24 -3.80
CA LYS A 285 -12.76 -30.98 -4.99
C LYS A 285 -12.00 -30.50 -6.22
N GLY A 286 -11.35 -31.42 -6.93
CA GLY A 286 -10.58 -31.13 -8.15
C GLY A 286 -9.12 -30.70 -7.94
N CYS A 287 -8.64 -30.49 -6.72
CA CYS A 287 -7.27 -30.01 -6.48
C CYS A 287 -6.16 -31.06 -6.72
N SER A 288 -6.47 -32.36 -6.59
CA SER A 288 -5.50 -33.44 -6.78
C SER A 288 -4.96 -33.54 -8.23
N MET A 289 -5.71 -33.03 -9.20
CA MET A 289 -5.30 -33.04 -10.61
C MET A 289 -4.22 -32.00 -10.92
N TYR A 290 -4.01 -31.03 -10.01
CA TYR A 290 -3.12 -29.89 -10.19
C TYR A 290 -1.84 -29.97 -9.35
N ASP A 291 -1.61 -31.10 -8.68
CA ASP A 291 -0.36 -31.33 -7.95
C ASP A 291 0.84 -31.35 -8.93
N ASN A 292 0.71 -32.06 -10.05
CA ASN A 292 1.71 -32.10 -11.12
C ASN A 292 1.92 -30.75 -11.82
N MET A 293 0.85 -29.95 -11.96
CA MET A 293 0.97 -28.60 -12.56
C MET A 293 1.83 -27.69 -11.68
N PHE A 294 1.65 -27.78 -10.37
CA PHE A 294 2.45 -26.98 -9.43
C PHE A 294 3.92 -27.40 -9.41
N GLU A 295 4.21 -28.68 -9.55
CA GLU A 295 5.58 -29.18 -9.76
C GLU A 295 6.16 -28.70 -11.09
N GLY A 296 5.39 -28.72 -12.18
CA GLY A 296 5.81 -28.15 -13.46
C GLY A 296 6.17 -26.67 -13.34
N LEU A 297 5.30 -25.85 -12.74
CA LEU A 297 5.57 -24.43 -12.49
C LEU A 297 6.81 -24.20 -11.62
N TRP A 298 7.11 -25.11 -10.70
CA TRP A 298 8.33 -25.07 -9.91
C TRP A 298 9.58 -25.35 -10.75
N MET A 299 9.55 -26.40 -11.57
CA MET A 299 10.66 -26.77 -12.43
C MET A 299 10.92 -25.70 -13.49
N ASP A 300 9.87 -25.17 -14.13
CA ASP A 300 9.98 -24.06 -15.08
C ASP A 300 10.69 -22.85 -14.46
N ALA A 301 10.32 -22.48 -13.22
CA ALA A 301 10.95 -21.36 -12.52
C ALA A 301 12.42 -21.64 -12.14
N ILE A 302 12.81 -22.90 -11.93
CA ILE A 302 14.21 -23.30 -11.75
C ILE A 302 14.98 -23.19 -13.06
N ASP A 303 14.43 -23.75 -14.15
CA ASP A 303 15.10 -23.82 -15.45
C ASP A 303 15.37 -22.41 -16.00
N GLU A 304 14.49 -21.46 -15.70
CA GLU A 304 14.60 -20.04 -16.05
C GLU A 304 15.44 -19.21 -15.05
N GLY A 305 15.96 -19.85 -14.00
CA GLY A 305 16.90 -19.25 -13.04
C GLY A 305 16.27 -18.36 -11.96
N PHE A 306 14.94 -18.35 -11.83
CA PHE A 306 14.24 -17.61 -10.77
C PHE A 306 14.28 -18.32 -9.41
N LEU A 307 14.45 -19.64 -9.40
CA LEU A 307 14.59 -20.48 -8.21
C LEU A 307 15.86 -21.34 -8.28
N ARG A 308 16.37 -21.75 -7.12
CA ARG A 308 17.40 -22.80 -7.02
C ARG A 308 16.78 -24.12 -6.64
N PHE A 309 17.39 -25.23 -7.06
CA PHE A 309 16.99 -26.58 -6.62
C PHE A 309 16.94 -26.72 -5.09
N GLU A 310 17.85 -26.04 -4.39
CA GLU A 310 17.95 -26.01 -2.93
C GLU A 310 16.75 -25.33 -2.25
N ASP A 311 16.03 -24.47 -2.98
CA ASP A 311 14.87 -23.75 -2.48
C ASP A 311 13.62 -24.64 -2.42
N LYS A 312 13.68 -25.87 -2.97
CA LYS A 312 12.55 -26.80 -3.00
C LYS A 312 12.10 -27.14 -1.58
N PRO A 313 10.85 -26.82 -1.18
CA PRO A 313 10.32 -27.27 0.09
C PRO A 313 10.43 -28.78 0.23
N LYS A 314 10.95 -29.26 1.37
CA LYS A 314 11.15 -30.69 1.69
C LYS A 314 9.89 -31.57 1.53
N ASN A 315 8.71 -30.95 1.43
CA ASN A 315 7.41 -31.59 1.27
C ASN A 315 6.64 -31.01 0.07
N LEU A 316 7.32 -30.65 -1.05
CA LEU A 316 6.62 -30.76 -2.33
C LEU A 316 6.31 -32.26 -2.53
N PRO A 317 5.07 -32.63 -2.92
CA PRO A 317 4.80 -34.00 -3.35
C PRO A 317 5.79 -34.47 -4.42
#